data_AF-A0AB35L7E2-F1
#
_entry.id   AF-A0AB35L7E2-F1
#
_cell.length_a   1.000
_cell.length_b   1.000
_cell.length_c   1.000
_cell.angle_alpha   90.00
_cell.angle_beta   90.00
_cell.angle_gamma   90.00
#
_symmetry.space_group_name_H-M   'P 1'
#
loop_
_entity.id
_entity.type
_entity.pdbx_description
1 polymer ?
#
loop_
_entity_poly.entity_id
_entity_poly.type
_entity_poly.pdbx_seq_one_letter_code
_entity_poly.pdbx_strand_id
1 'polypeptide(L)'
;MNKYTKLSDFEINKKVFILNCKDDCIQYKDIKQRTGSLKLFKRQLKASIKYDNEETWEETEWIDFFGHAMAMSLVETNKIAIRYVDEIWQCGSGWNVAEDKKLTRAICLAYLLIKDAENENNNNS
;
A
#
# COMPACT_ATOMS: atom_id res chain seq x y z
N MET A 1 13.97 4.01 -13.53
CA MET A 1 12.93 2.94 -13.57
C MET A 1 13.16 2.00 -12.39
N ASN A 2 12.16 1.84 -11.51
CA ASN A 2 12.29 1.08 -10.27
C ASN A 2 11.62 -0.30 -10.37
N LYS A 3 11.84 -1.17 -9.37
CA LYS A 3 11.32 -2.55 -9.35
C LYS A 3 9.79 -2.65 -9.38
N TYR A 4 9.09 -1.57 -9.04
CA TYR A 4 7.63 -1.48 -9.02
C TYR A 4 7.04 -0.86 -10.30
N THR A 5 7.85 -0.26 -11.18
CA THR A 5 7.37 0.48 -12.35
C THR A 5 6.58 -0.40 -13.32
N LYS A 6 6.90 -1.70 -13.42
CA LYS A 6 6.19 -2.67 -14.27
C LYS A 6 4.92 -3.23 -13.66
N LEU A 7 4.63 -2.95 -12.39
CA LEU A 7 3.42 -3.44 -11.73
C LEU A 7 2.19 -2.66 -12.17
N SER A 8 1.07 -3.36 -12.27
CA SER A 8 -0.23 -2.73 -12.46
C SER A 8 -0.60 -1.87 -11.25
N ASP A 9 -1.50 -0.90 -11.44
CA ASP A 9 -2.06 -0.10 -10.35
C ASP A 9 -2.61 -0.99 -9.21
N PHE A 10 -3.20 -2.13 -9.59
CA PHE A 10 -3.71 -3.12 -8.66
C PHE A 10 -2.63 -3.74 -7.78
N GLU A 11 -1.53 -4.23 -8.37
CA GLU A 11 -0.45 -4.86 -7.63
C GLU A 11 0.27 -3.86 -6.69
N ILE A 12 0.40 -2.61 -7.12
CA ILE A 12 0.95 -1.54 -6.28
C ILE A 12 0.02 -1.26 -5.10
N ASN A 13 -1.27 -1.05 -5.34
CA ASN A 13 -2.23 -0.73 -4.29
C ASN A 13 -2.34 -1.86 -3.26
N LYS A 14 -2.33 -3.12 -3.70
CA LYS A 14 -2.30 -4.28 -2.81
C LYS A 14 -1.07 -4.24 -1.88
N LYS A 15 0.12 -3.96 -2.43
CA LYS A 15 1.35 -3.89 -1.65
C LYS A 15 1.34 -2.72 -0.65
N VAL A 16 0.91 -1.54 -1.09
CA VAL A 16 0.81 -0.33 -0.24
C VAL A 16 -0.16 -0.60 0.91
N PHE A 17 -1.34 -1.16 0.62
CA PHE A 17 -2.33 -1.50 1.64
C PHE A 17 -1.75 -2.44 2.69
N ILE A 18 -1.14 -3.56 2.26
CA ILE A 18 -0.54 -4.54 3.18
C ILE A 18 0.52 -3.89 4.07
N LEU A 19 1.33 -2.96 3.55
CA LEU A 19 2.38 -2.31 4.32
C LEU A 19 1.87 -1.19 5.23
N ASN A 20 1.00 -0.31 4.74
CA ASN A 20 0.51 0.84 5.48
C ASN A 20 -0.40 0.43 6.64
N CYS A 21 -1.17 -0.63 6.46
CA CYS A 21 -2.08 -1.08 7.50
C CYS A 21 -1.41 -2.01 8.52
N LYS A 22 -0.11 -2.35 8.41
CA LYS A 22 0.54 -3.38 9.25
C LYS A 22 0.40 -3.18 10.77
N ASP A 23 0.38 -1.93 11.25
CA ASP A 23 0.33 -1.62 12.68
C ASP A 23 -1.10 -1.37 13.21
N ASP A 24 -2.02 -0.83 12.38
CA ASP A 24 -3.45 -0.66 12.72
C ASP A 24 -4.31 -1.88 12.35
N CYS A 25 -3.73 -2.85 11.65
CA CYS A 25 -4.35 -4.14 11.35
C CYS A 25 -4.29 -5.09 12.53
N ILE A 26 -5.02 -4.75 13.59
CA ILE A 26 -5.60 -5.78 14.45
C ILE A 26 -6.35 -6.81 13.57
N GLN A 27 -6.98 -6.37 12.47
CA GLN A 27 -7.59 -7.26 11.47
C GLN A 27 -6.59 -8.17 10.71
N TYR A 28 -5.39 -7.73 10.31
CA TYR A 28 -4.45 -8.56 9.51
C TYR A 28 -3.61 -9.52 10.36
N LYS A 29 -3.28 -9.16 11.61
CA LYS A 29 -2.71 -10.12 12.58
C LYS A 29 -3.71 -11.25 12.85
N ASP A 30 -5.00 -10.93 12.95
CA ASP A 30 -6.06 -11.94 13.09
C ASP A 30 -6.38 -12.67 11.77
N ILE A 31 -6.30 -12.05 10.59
CA ILE A 31 -6.49 -12.71 9.27
C ILE A 31 -5.36 -13.71 8.92
N LYS A 32 -4.18 -13.58 9.55
CA LYS A 32 -3.10 -14.58 9.40
C LYS A 32 -3.13 -15.67 10.48
N GLN A 33 -3.74 -15.42 11.64
CA GLN A 33 -3.96 -16.45 12.66
C GLN A 33 -5.27 -17.24 12.45
N ARG A 34 -6.25 -16.64 11.79
CA ARG A 34 -7.51 -17.27 11.40
C ARG A 34 -7.51 -17.57 9.93
N THR A 35 -8.15 -18.67 9.55
CA THR A 35 -8.19 -19.30 8.23
C THR A 35 -8.91 -18.48 7.15
N GLY A 36 -8.60 -17.18 6.99
CA GLY A 36 -9.25 -16.24 6.08
C GLY A 36 -8.82 -16.39 4.61
N SER A 37 -9.78 -16.32 3.67
CA SER A 37 -9.49 -16.26 2.24
C SER A 37 -9.61 -14.82 1.72
N LEU A 38 -8.53 -14.26 1.18
CA LEU A 38 -8.53 -12.93 0.58
C LEU A 38 -9.01 -13.01 -0.87
N LYS A 39 -10.17 -12.43 -1.19
CA LYS A 39 -10.68 -12.35 -2.57
C LYS A 39 -10.51 -10.95 -3.13
N LEU A 40 -9.54 -10.77 -4.03
CA LEU A 40 -9.36 -9.49 -4.72
C LEU A 40 -10.20 -9.44 -6.00
N PHE A 41 -10.99 -8.38 -6.16
CA PHE A 41 -11.73 -8.11 -7.39
C PHE A 41 -11.24 -6.80 -8.01
N LYS A 42 -10.55 -6.90 -9.16
CA LYS A 42 -10.15 -5.86 -10.15
C LYS A 42 -9.85 -4.43 -9.69
N ARG A 43 -10.73 -3.76 -8.93
CA ARG A 43 -10.60 -2.38 -8.46
C ARG A 43 -10.83 -2.11 -6.98
N GLN A 44 -11.26 -3.11 -6.22
CA GLN A 44 -11.70 -2.91 -4.85
C GLN A 44 -11.20 -4.08 -4.00
N LEU A 45 -10.68 -3.77 -2.82
CA LEU A 45 -10.32 -4.80 -1.86
C LEU A 45 -11.57 -5.13 -1.04
N LYS A 46 -11.91 -6.41 -1.01
CA LYS A 46 -12.94 -6.94 -0.14
C LYS A 46 -12.36 -8.16 0.56
N ALA A 47 -12.22 -8.12 1.88
CA ALA A 47 -11.78 -9.27 2.63
C ALA A 47 -13.01 -10.05 3.09
N SER A 48 -12.96 -11.38 2.97
CA SER A 48 -13.87 -12.26 3.69
C SER A 48 -13.17 -12.63 4.99
N ILE A 49 -13.74 -12.20 6.11
CA ILE A 49 -13.25 -12.49 7.46
C ILE A 49 -14.21 -13.45 8.15
N LYS A 50 -13.70 -14.24 9.09
CA LYS A 50 -14.50 -15.12 9.93
C LYS A 50 -13.82 -15.20 11.29
N TYR A 51 -14.56 -14.94 12.36
CA TYR A 51 -14.08 -15.09 13.73
C TYR A 51 -14.23 -16.56 14.18
N ASP A 52 -13.40 -17.02 15.12
CA ASP A 52 -13.37 -18.44 15.53
C ASP A 52 -14.71 -18.93 16.11
N ASN A 53 -15.51 -18.01 16.63
CA ASN A 53 -16.81 -18.23 17.26
C ASN A 53 -18.00 -17.94 16.35
N GLU A 54 -17.75 -17.58 15.09
CA GLU A 54 -18.81 -17.33 14.12
C GLU A 54 -18.97 -18.52 13.18
N GLU A 55 -20.19 -18.80 12.75
CA GLU A 55 -20.45 -19.84 11.74
C GLU A 55 -20.33 -19.26 10.32
N THR A 56 -20.59 -17.97 10.16
CA THR A 56 -20.68 -17.25 8.89
C THR A 56 -19.42 -16.45 8.58
N TRP A 57 -19.20 -16.21 7.28
CA TRP A 57 -18.17 -15.29 6.81
C TRP A 57 -18.74 -13.90 6.66
N GLU A 58 -18.06 -12.90 7.20
CA GLU A 58 -18.39 -11.49 6.98
C GLU A 58 -17.54 -10.91 5.88
N GLU A 59 -18.15 -10.03 5.10
CA GLU A 59 -17.53 -9.35 3.98
C GLU A 59 -17.24 -7.90 4.37
N THR A 60 -15.98 -7.48 4.32
CA THR A 60 -15.65 -6.06 4.60
C THR A 60 -16.33 -5.15 3.59
N GLU A 61 -16.47 -3.87 3.95
CA GLU A 61 -16.83 -2.86 2.96
C GLU A 61 -15.79 -2.83 1.82
N TRP A 62 -16.24 -2.34 0.66
CA TRP A 62 -15.37 -2.15 -0.49
C TRP A 62 -14.36 -1.05 -0.19
N ILE A 63 -13.09 -1.40 -0.18
CA ILE A 63 -12.02 -0.40 -0.11
C ILE A 63 -11.66 -0.04 -1.55
N ASP A 64 -12.03 1.17 -1.95
CA ASP A 64 -11.58 1.74 -3.22
C ASP A 64 -10.06 1.93 -3.19
N PHE A 65 -9.43 1.81 -4.37
CA PHE A 65 -8.00 2.07 -4.54
C PHE A 65 -7.56 3.39 -3.89
N PHE A 66 -6.27 3.48 -3.48
CA PHE A 66 -5.66 4.67 -2.86
C PHE A 66 -6.00 5.94 -3.64
N GLY A 67 -7.11 6.56 -3.24
CA GLY A 67 -7.55 7.84 -3.74
C GLY A 67 -6.60 8.92 -3.26
N HIS A 68 -6.86 10.14 -3.70
CA HIS A 68 -6.01 11.28 -3.38
C HIS A 68 -5.79 11.44 -1.87
N ALA A 69 -6.87 11.39 -1.06
CA ALA A 69 -6.77 11.56 0.40
C ALA A 69 -5.88 10.51 1.07
N MET A 70 -6.05 9.22 0.74
CA MET A 70 -5.21 8.16 1.30
C MET A 70 -3.75 8.29 0.86
N ALA A 71 -3.50 8.63 -0.41
CA ALA A 71 -2.15 8.85 -0.90
C ALA A 71 -1.49 10.04 -0.17
N MET A 72 -2.20 11.14 0.05
CA MET A 72 -1.67 12.29 0.79
C MET A 72 -1.38 11.97 2.26
N SER A 73 -2.16 11.09 2.90
CA SER A 73 -1.82 10.60 4.25
C SER A 73 -0.47 9.87 4.30
N LEU A 74 -0.12 9.10 3.26
CA LEU A 74 1.20 8.46 3.15
C LEU A 74 2.32 9.49 3.06
N VAL A 75 2.08 10.59 2.34
CA VAL A 75 3.04 11.68 2.14
C VAL A 75 3.39 12.32 3.48
N GLU A 76 2.38 12.69 4.25
CA GLU A 76 2.54 13.32 5.57
C GLU A 76 3.25 12.38 6.54
N THR A 77 2.77 11.14 6.63
CA THR A 77 3.26 10.16 7.61
C THR A 77 4.70 9.71 7.32
N ASN A 78 5.07 9.56 6.05
CA ASN A 78 6.37 9.03 5.64
C ASN A 78 7.32 10.10 5.08
N LYS A 79 6.97 11.39 5.22
CA LYS A 79 7.76 12.54 4.77
C LYS A 79 8.20 12.42 3.30
N ILE A 80 7.26 12.05 2.44
CA ILE A 80 7.51 11.92 1.00
C ILE A 80 7.54 13.33 0.38
N ALA A 81 8.65 13.72 -0.23
CA ALA A 81 8.71 14.94 -1.02
C ALA A 81 7.96 14.74 -2.35
N ILE A 82 7.24 15.76 -2.81
CA ILE A 82 6.51 15.77 -4.08
C ILE A 82 7.08 16.88 -4.94
N ARG A 83 7.37 16.57 -6.20
CA ARG A 83 7.82 17.53 -7.21
C ARG A 83 7.15 17.24 -8.55
N TYR A 84 6.77 18.28 -9.27
CA TYR A 84 6.25 18.17 -10.64
C TYR A 84 7.23 18.84 -11.60
N VAL A 85 7.79 18.08 -12.54
CA VAL A 85 8.78 18.53 -13.53
C VAL A 85 8.53 17.76 -14.82
N ASP A 86 8.60 18.46 -15.96
CA ASP A 86 8.51 17.85 -17.30
C ASP A 86 7.32 16.90 -17.46
N GLU A 87 6.15 17.34 -17.00
CA GLU A 87 4.88 16.60 -17.03
C GLU A 87 4.85 15.29 -16.22
N ILE A 88 5.81 15.09 -15.33
CA ILE A 88 5.96 13.88 -14.52
C ILE A 88 5.97 14.25 -13.03
N TRP A 89 5.29 13.44 -12.22
CA TRP A 89 5.37 13.53 -10.76
C TRP A 89 6.55 12.72 -10.27
N GLN A 90 7.46 13.37 -9.54
CA GLN A 90 8.56 12.77 -8.82
C GLN A 90 8.21 12.79 -7.33
N CYS A 91 8.13 11.61 -6.71
CA CYS A 91 7.81 11.46 -5.30
C CYS A 91 8.89 10.62 -4.61
N GLY A 92 9.35 10.99 -3.42
CA GLY A 92 10.38 10.20 -2.74
C GLY A 92 10.97 10.80 -1.47
N SER A 93 11.94 10.09 -0.90
CA SER A 93 12.78 10.57 0.20
C SER A 93 14.22 10.13 -0.01
N GLY A 94 15.17 11.07 0.03
CA GLY A 94 16.58 10.81 -0.31
C GLY A 94 16.74 10.24 -1.73
N TRP A 95 17.39 9.09 -1.85
CA TRP A 95 17.60 8.39 -3.12
C TRP A 95 16.42 7.50 -3.53
N ASN A 96 15.40 7.33 -2.68
CA ASN A 96 14.22 6.50 -2.94
C ASN A 96 13.14 7.34 -3.66
N VAL A 97 13.36 7.63 -4.94
CA VAL A 97 12.47 8.44 -5.78
C VAL A 97 11.75 7.57 -6.82
N ALA A 98 10.45 7.78 -6.95
CA ALA A 98 9.60 7.20 -7.97
C ALA A 98 9.01 8.28 -8.87
N GLU A 99 8.81 7.93 -10.13
CA GLU A 99 8.31 8.82 -11.17
C GLU A 99 7.10 8.20 -11.84
N ASP A 100 6.03 8.98 -11.99
CA ASP A 100 4.85 8.56 -12.75
C ASP A 100 4.05 9.76 -13.27
N LYS A 101 3.28 9.57 -14.34
CA LYS A 101 2.35 10.60 -14.85
C LYS A 101 1.19 10.86 -13.89
N LYS A 102 0.83 9.87 -13.05
CA LYS A 102 -0.22 10.00 -12.04
C LYS A 102 0.41 10.22 -10.66
N LEU A 103 0.08 11.35 -10.03
CA LEU A 103 0.57 11.69 -8.69
C LEU A 103 0.35 10.58 -7.66
N THR A 104 -0.87 10.04 -7.57
CA THR A 104 -1.21 8.99 -6.59
C THR A 104 -0.36 7.74 -6.80
N ARG A 105 -0.08 7.37 -8.06
CA ARG A 105 0.78 6.25 -8.39
C ARG A 105 2.24 6.53 -8.01
N ALA A 106 2.76 7.72 -8.32
CA ALA A 106 4.11 8.13 -7.92
C ALA A 106 4.29 8.08 -6.39
N ILE A 107 3.31 8.58 -5.62
CA ILE A 107 3.30 8.51 -4.15
C ILE A 107 3.33 7.06 -3.66
N CYS A 108 2.44 6.21 -4.17
CA CYS A 108 2.38 4.79 -3.79
C CYS A 108 3.71 4.06 -4.09
N LEU A 109 4.31 4.31 -5.25
CA LEU A 109 5.61 3.75 -5.63
C LEU A 109 6.72 4.23 -4.68
N ALA A 110 6.75 5.52 -4.36
CA ALA A 110 7.72 6.12 -3.44
C ALA A 110 7.61 5.50 -2.04
N TYR A 111 6.39 5.36 -1.52
CA TYR A 111 6.13 4.71 -0.25
C TYR A 111 6.70 3.28 -0.20
N LEU A 112 6.47 2.47 -1.24
CA LEU A 112 7.02 1.11 -1.30
C LEU A 112 8.55 1.09 -1.29
N LEU A 113 9.21 2.00 -2.02
CA LEU A 113 10.67 2.09 -2.04
C LEU A 113 11.23 2.46 -0.66
N ILE A 114 10.59 3.42 0.01
CA ILE A 114 10.98 3.85 1.36
C ILE A 114 10.84 2.68 2.35
N LYS A 115 9.72 1.95 2.32
CA LYS A 115 9.52 0.79 3.22
C LYS A 115 10.48 -0.35 2.98
N ASP A 116 10.89 -0.59 1.74
CA ASP A 116 11.92 -1.58 1.47
C ASP A 116 13.28 -1.16 2.05
N ALA A 117 13.68 0.11 1.86
CA ALA A 117 14.93 0.62 2.42
C ALA A 117 14.93 0.60 3.97
N GLU A 118 13.81 0.90 4.62
CA GLU A 118 13.64 0.76 6.07
C GLU A 118 13.82 -0.70 6.53
N ASN A 119 13.23 -1.67 5.81
CA ASN A 119 13.35 -3.09 6.15
C ASN A 119 14.78 -3.63 5.93
N GLU A 120 15.48 -3.17 4.89
CA GLU A 120 16.87 -3.54 4.62
C GLU A 120 17.82 -3.02 5.70
N ASN A 121 17.59 -1.81 6.22
CA ASN A 121 18.38 -1.25 7.32
C ASN A 121 18.14 -1.98 8.65
N ASN A 122 16.91 -2.40 8.93
CA ASN A 122 16.56 -3.07 10.18
C ASN A 122 17.11 -4.52 10.29
N ASN A 123 17.39 -5.19 9.16
CA ASN A 123 17.93 -6.56 9.16
C ASN A 123 19.46 -6.62 9.24
N ASN A 124 20.14 -5.48 9.19
CA ASN A 124 21.60 -5.36 9.24
C ASN A 124 22.10 -4.71 10.55
N SER A 125 21.23 -4.59 11.57
CA SER A 125 21.57 -4.20 12.95
C SER A 125 21.43 -5.39 13.88
#